data_AF-A0A532CMC1-F1
#
_entry.id   AF-A0A532CMC1-F1
#
_cell.length_a   1.000
_cell.length_b   1.000
_cell.length_c   1.000
_cell.angle_alpha   90.00
_cell.angle_beta   90.00
_cell.angle_gamma   90.00
#
_symmetry.space_group_name_H-M   'P 1'
#
loop_
_entity.id
_entity.type
_entity.pdbx_description
1 polymer ?
#
loop_
_entity_poly.entity_id
_entity_poly.type
_entity_poly.pdbx_seq_one_letter_code
_entity_poly.pdbx_strand_id
1 'polypeptide(L)'
;MGQQCGHGFDLDTEGKDSWRHKRAGASSVVVLSKGSMAMFADASDQMKVEEVRDRFLDHTYDLIIAEGWKHEGYPKIVIVREQFGEIPVSPEGLLAVVSDKPVDLSVPLFGLDDVVGVAALIMKQFPRSTSRAEQGLET
;
A
#
# COMPACT_ATOMS: atom_id res chain seq x y z
N MET A 1 -2.24 -3.70 2.94
CA MET A 1 -2.46 -2.45 2.20
C MET A 1 -2.28 -1.31 3.19
N GLY A 2 -1.35 -0.39 2.93
CA GLY A 2 -1.14 0.80 3.77
C GLY A 2 -1.22 2.07 2.92
N GLN A 3 -1.87 3.12 3.42
CA GLN A 3 -1.95 4.42 2.75
C GLN A 3 -1.21 5.48 3.58
N GLN A 4 -0.36 6.28 2.93
CA GLN A 4 0.30 7.45 3.52
C GLN A 4 -0.42 8.72 3.08
N CYS A 5 -0.92 9.49 4.05
CA CYS A 5 -1.54 10.80 3.80
C CYS A 5 -0.58 11.92 4.19
N GLY A 6 -0.38 12.90 3.30
CA GLY A 6 0.48 14.07 3.53
C GLY A 6 -0.13 15.15 4.44
N HIS A 7 -1.40 14.98 4.82
CA HIS A 7 -2.07 15.71 5.88
C HIS A 7 -2.63 14.69 6.87
N GLY A 8 -2.62 14.99 8.17
CA GLY A 8 -3.09 14.08 9.22
C GLY A 8 -4.39 13.39 8.83
N PHE A 9 -4.43 12.07 8.98
CA PHE A 9 -5.56 11.24 8.60
C PHE A 9 -6.26 10.73 9.84
N ASP A 10 -7.43 11.30 10.14
CA ASP A 10 -8.27 10.86 11.26
C ASP A 10 -9.25 9.81 10.74
N LEU A 11 -8.77 8.56 10.63
CA LEU A 11 -9.61 7.40 10.29
C LEU A 11 -10.57 7.02 11.41
N ASP A 12 -10.41 7.62 12.60
CA ASP A 12 -11.19 7.24 13.76
C ASP A 12 -12.51 8.01 13.76
N THR A 13 -13.62 7.29 13.82
CA THR A 13 -14.94 7.92 13.85
C THR A 13 -15.19 8.45 15.27
N GLU A 14 -15.41 9.75 15.41
CA GLU A 14 -15.76 10.37 16.69
C GLU A 14 -16.91 9.60 17.36
N GLY A 15 -16.67 9.13 18.59
CA GLY A 15 -17.65 8.37 19.39
C GLY A 15 -17.50 6.85 19.41
N LYS A 16 -16.60 6.23 18.62
CA LYS A 16 -16.26 4.81 18.78
C LYS A 16 -15.26 4.59 19.93
N ASP A 17 -15.20 3.37 20.46
CA ASP A 17 -14.29 3.06 21.57
C ASP A 17 -12.82 3.22 21.17
N SER A 18 -12.45 2.98 19.90
CA SER A 18 -11.11 3.27 19.36
C SER A 18 -10.71 4.73 19.54
N TRP A 19 -11.64 5.64 19.22
CA TRP A 19 -11.45 7.08 19.35
C TRP A 19 -11.30 7.51 20.80
N ARG A 20 -12.12 6.94 21.70
CA ARG A 20 -12.03 7.20 23.15
C ARG A 20 -10.69 6.73 23.72
N HIS A 21 -10.18 5.57 23.29
CA HIS A 21 -8.90 5.03 23.72
C HIS A 21 -7.71 5.86 23.18
N LYS A 22 -7.74 6.28 21.91
CA LYS A 22 -6.75 7.21 21.34
C LYS A 22 -6.70 8.53 22.13
N ARG A 23 -7.85 9.14 22.38
CA ARG A 23 -7.95 10.43 23.10
C ARG A 23 -7.56 10.32 24.58
N ALA A 24 -7.62 9.12 25.16
CA ALA A 24 -7.11 8.83 26.50
C ALA A 24 -5.59 8.66 26.56
N GLY A 25 -4.88 8.79 25.43
CA GLY A 25 -3.42 8.76 25.35
C GLY A 25 -2.81 7.44 24.90
N ALA A 26 -3.60 6.52 24.34
CA ALA A 26 -3.06 5.27 23.80
C ALA A 26 -2.25 5.52 22.51
N SER A 27 -0.94 5.22 22.54
CA SER A 27 -0.07 5.36 21.36
C SER A 27 -0.42 4.38 20.23
N SER A 28 -1.16 3.31 20.53
CA SER A 28 -1.69 2.37 19.54
C SER A 28 -3.00 1.76 20.02
N VAL A 29 -3.94 1.55 19.09
CA VAL A 29 -5.23 0.92 19.32
C VAL A 29 -5.45 -0.14 18.25
N VAL A 30 -5.80 -1.36 18.67
CA VAL A 30 -6.14 -2.46 17.77
C VAL A 30 -7.59 -2.84 17.97
N VAL A 31 -8.35 -2.91 16.88
CA VAL A 31 -9.74 -3.34 16.84
C VAL A 31 -9.79 -4.69 16.14
N LEU A 32 -10.34 -5.68 16.83
CA LEU A 32 -10.57 -7.03 16.30
C LEU A 32 -12.05 -7.25 16.06
N SER A 33 -12.40 -7.81 14.91
CA SER A 33 -13.74 -8.32 14.60
C SER A 33 -13.64 -9.78 14.13
N LYS A 34 -14.78 -10.43 13.86
CA LYS A 34 -14.78 -11.79 13.30
C LYS A 34 -14.18 -11.77 11.88
N GLY A 35 -12.87 -12.01 11.79
CA GLY A 35 -12.13 -12.13 10.54
C GLY A 35 -11.54 -10.82 10.01
N SER A 36 -11.53 -9.73 10.78
CA SER A 36 -10.86 -8.49 10.38
C SER A 36 -10.16 -7.83 11.55
N MET A 37 -9.05 -7.16 11.26
CA MET A 37 -8.29 -6.38 12.22
C MET A 37 -8.05 -4.99 11.62
N ALA A 38 -8.25 -3.96 12.43
CA ALA A 38 -7.84 -2.60 12.14
C ALA A 38 -6.87 -2.13 13.23
N MET A 39 -5.80 -1.45 12.84
CA MET A 39 -4.81 -0.91 13.77
C MET A 39 -4.61 0.57 13.50
N PHE A 40 -4.66 1.35 14.58
CA PHE A 40 -4.38 2.78 14.59
C PHE A 40 -3.15 3.00 15.46
N ALA A 41 -2.06 3.49 14.90
CA ALA A 41 -0.82 3.73 15.62
C ALA A 41 -0.30 5.13 15.34
N ASP A 42 0.31 5.76 16.34
CA ASP A 42 1.09 6.97 16.10
C ASP A 42 2.29 6.57 15.24
N ALA A 43 2.43 7.22 14.09
CA ALA A 43 3.54 7.02 13.17
C ALA A 43 4.28 8.34 13.01
N SER A 44 5.61 8.25 12.90
CA SER A 44 6.42 9.39 12.47
C SER A 44 6.17 9.65 10.99
N ASP A 45 6.17 10.91 10.57
CA ASP A 45 6.07 11.31 9.15
C ASP A 45 7.22 10.74 8.29
N GLN A 46 8.29 10.24 8.92
CA GLN A 46 9.46 9.64 8.27
C GLN A 46 9.48 8.12 8.31
N MET A 47 8.41 7.46 8.78
CA MET A 47 8.37 6.02 8.90
C MET A 47 8.48 5.35 7.51
N LYS A 48 9.46 4.46 7.37
CA LYS A 48 9.68 3.70 6.14
C LYS A 48 8.75 2.50 6.04
N VAL A 49 8.55 2.00 4.82
CA VAL A 49 7.68 0.84 4.58
C VAL A 49 8.22 -0.42 5.27
N GLU A 50 9.55 -0.60 5.34
CA GLU A 50 10.13 -1.74 6.08
C GLU A 50 9.88 -1.66 7.57
N GLU A 51 9.89 -0.46 8.15
CA GLU A 51 9.60 -0.30 9.59
C GLU A 51 8.15 -0.69 9.89
N VAL A 52 7.21 -0.34 9.01
CA VAL A 52 5.82 -0.80 9.10
C VAL A 52 5.74 -2.32 8.97
N ARG A 53 6.43 -2.90 7.99
CA ARG A 53 6.49 -4.35 7.78
C ARG A 53 7.02 -5.05 9.04
N ASP A 54 8.21 -4.68 9.49
CA ASP A 54 8.92 -5.38 10.58
C ASP A 54 8.22 -5.23 11.93
N ARG A 55 7.46 -4.14 12.11
CA ARG A 55 6.74 -3.88 13.36
C ARG A 55 5.35 -4.50 13.41
N PHE A 56 4.65 -4.60 12.29
CA PHE A 56 3.22 -4.92 12.28
C PHE A 56 2.82 -6.11 11.41
N LEU A 57 3.68 -6.54 10.50
CA LEU A 57 3.42 -7.64 9.58
C LEU A 57 4.34 -8.81 9.90
N ASP A 58 3.80 -10.01 9.83
CA ASP A 58 4.61 -11.22 9.87
C ASP A 58 5.08 -11.59 8.45
N HIS A 59 5.92 -12.62 8.35
CA HIS A 59 6.43 -13.10 7.08
C HIS A 59 5.42 -13.96 6.29
N THR A 60 4.12 -13.93 6.63
CA THR A 60 3.10 -14.76 5.96
C THR A 60 2.48 -14.09 4.73
N TYR A 61 2.77 -12.80 4.50
CA TYR A 61 2.25 -12.05 3.37
C TYR A 61 3.12 -12.22 2.11
N ASP A 62 2.50 -12.62 1.00
CA ASP A 62 3.17 -12.72 -0.31
C ASP A 62 3.37 -11.38 -1.01
N LEU A 63 2.53 -10.38 -0.70
CA LEU A 63 2.54 -9.07 -1.36
C LEU A 63 2.06 -7.97 -0.40
N ILE A 64 2.79 -6.87 -0.37
CA ILE A 64 2.43 -5.64 0.34
C ILE A 64 2.26 -4.53 -0.70
N ILE A 65 1.07 -3.93 -0.74
CA ILE A 65 0.79 -2.74 -1.55
C ILE A 65 0.77 -1.53 -0.61
N ALA A 66 1.60 -0.54 -0.94
CA ALA A 66 1.69 0.73 -0.23
C ALA A 66 1.36 1.88 -1.17
N GLU A 67 0.62 2.87 -0.67
CA GLU A 67 0.26 4.10 -1.38
C GLU A 67 0.94 5.29 -0.69
N GLY A 68 1.56 6.19 -1.47
CA GLY A 68 2.09 7.47 -0.98
C GLY A 68 3.61 7.59 -0.80
N TRP A 69 4.35 6.47 -0.70
CA TRP A 69 5.84 6.44 -0.62
C TRP A 69 6.54 6.68 -1.97
N LYS A 70 6.15 7.76 -2.68
CA LYS A 70 6.59 8.06 -4.05
C LYS A 70 8.10 8.33 -4.19
N HIS A 71 8.75 8.75 -3.12
CA HIS A 71 10.17 9.14 -3.08
C HIS A 71 11.13 8.02 -2.72
N GLU A 72 10.63 6.87 -2.29
CA GLU A 72 11.46 5.71 -1.98
C GLU A 72 11.75 4.89 -3.25
N GLY A 73 12.88 4.18 -3.26
CA GLY A 73 13.38 3.39 -4.40
C GLY A 73 12.62 2.09 -4.68
N TYR A 74 11.42 1.90 -4.11
CA TYR A 74 10.65 0.69 -4.31
C TYR A 74 10.11 0.57 -5.74
N PRO A 75 9.88 -0.68 -6.19
CA PRO A 75 9.08 -0.90 -7.38
C PRO A 75 7.70 -0.26 -7.24
N LYS A 76 7.32 0.60 -8.19
CA LYS A 76 6.09 1.40 -8.10
C LYS A 76 5.36 1.50 -9.42
N ILE A 77 4.06 1.68 -9.31
CA ILE A 77 3.17 2.01 -10.42
C ILE A 77 2.62 3.40 -10.13
N VAL A 78 2.75 4.32 -11.09
CA VAL A 78 2.30 5.70 -10.91
C VAL A 78 1.00 5.93 -11.65
N ILE A 79 0.01 6.47 -10.94
CA ILE A 79 -1.26 6.88 -11.53
C ILE A 79 -1.17 8.36 -11.84
N VAL A 80 -1.27 8.71 -13.12
CA VAL A 80 -1.31 10.09 -13.61
C VAL A 80 -2.72 10.35 -14.13
N ARG A 81 -3.34 11.45 -13.71
CA ARG A 81 -4.60 11.90 -14.30
C ARG A 81 -4.45 13.32 -14.81
N GLU A 82 -5.10 13.63 -15.92
CA GLU A 82 -5.08 14.97 -16.50
C GLU A 82 -5.48 16.05 -15.49
N GLN A 83 -6.48 15.78 -14.65
CA GLN A 83 -6.99 16.69 -13.62
C GLN A 83 -5.96 17.10 -12.54
N PHE A 84 -4.85 16.38 -12.39
CA PHE A 84 -3.84 16.64 -11.35
C PHE A 84 -2.55 17.31 -11.88
N GLY A 85 -2.51 17.70 -13.16
CA GLY A 85 -1.38 18.42 -13.76
C GLY A 85 -0.16 17.54 -14.11
N GLU A 86 1.03 18.14 -14.15
CA GLU A 86 2.30 17.42 -14.30
C GLU A 86 2.75 16.87 -12.95
N ILE A 87 2.70 15.55 -12.80
CA ILE A 87 3.27 14.86 -11.64
C ILE A 87 4.71 14.50 -12.01
N PRO A 88 5.74 15.03 -11.31
CA PRO A 88 7.11 14.62 -11.56
C PRO A 88 7.26 13.13 -11.22
N VAL A 89 7.41 12.30 -12.25
CA VAL A 89 7.59 10.86 -12.12
C VAL A 89 9.08 10.56 -12.00
N SER A 90 9.51 10.04 -10.86
CA SER A 90 10.86 9.48 -10.75
C SER A 90 10.93 8.17 -11.55
N PRO A 91 11.90 8.00 -12.46
CA PRO A 91 12.08 6.75 -13.20
C PRO A 91 12.62 5.60 -12.33
N GLU A 92 13.22 5.91 -11.18
CA GLU A 92 13.77 4.89 -10.29
C GLU A 92 12.66 4.00 -9.72
N GLY A 93 12.76 2.69 -9.93
CA GLY A 93 11.77 1.72 -9.49
C GLY A 93 10.43 1.77 -10.26
N LEU A 94 10.31 2.58 -11.31
CA LEU A 94 9.05 2.68 -12.05
C LEU A 94 8.79 1.41 -12.88
N LEU A 95 7.70 0.71 -12.58
CA LEU A 95 7.29 -0.51 -13.28
C LEU A 95 6.29 -0.22 -14.42
N ALA A 96 5.40 0.74 -14.21
CA ALA A 96 4.36 1.12 -15.18
C ALA A 96 3.73 2.46 -14.80
N VAL A 97 3.02 3.05 -15.77
CA VAL A 97 2.15 4.20 -15.58
C VAL A 97 0.71 3.84 -15.92
N VAL A 98 -0.23 4.30 -15.10
CA VAL A 98 -1.67 4.25 -15.39
C VAL A 98 -2.14 5.67 -15.66
N SER A 99 -2.68 5.95 -16.84
CA SER A 99 -3.01 7.31 -17.25
C SER A 99 -4.19 7.40 -18.21
N ASP A 100 -4.90 8.53 -18.17
CA ASP A 100 -5.90 8.96 -19.15
C ASP A 100 -5.31 9.84 -20.27
N LYS A 101 -4.06 10.29 -20.11
CA LYS A 101 -3.30 11.03 -21.12
C LYS A 101 -2.06 10.27 -21.60
N PRO A 102 -1.54 10.56 -22.81
CA PRO A 102 -0.26 10.04 -23.26
C PRO A 102 0.87 10.45 -22.31
N VAL A 103 1.76 9.50 -22.02
CA VAL A 103 2.96 9.71 -21.21
C VAL A 103 4.14 9.09 -21.94
N ASP A 104 5.17 9.89 -22.23
CA ASP A 104 6.37 9.44 -22.95
C ASP A 104 7.41 8.89 -21.97
N LEU A 105 7.26 7.61 -21.61
CA LEU A 105 8.18 6.87 -20.75
C LEU A 105 8.41 5.48 -21.31
N SER A 106 9.57 4.87 -20.99
CA SER A 106 9.97 3.55 -21.47
C SER A 106 9.29 2.38 -20.76
N VAL A 107 8.31 2.65 -19.89
CA VAL A 107 7.57 1.65 -19.12
C VAL A 107 6.18 1.42 -19.72
N PRO A 108 5.53 0.27 -19.48
CA PRO A 108 4.15 0.04 -19.89
C PRO A 108 3.20 1.15 -19.45
N LEU A 109 2.34 1.58 -20.37
CA LEU A 109 1.26 2.54 -20.15
C LEU A 109 -0.08 1.80 -20.17
N PHE A 110 -0.83 1.89 -19.08
CA PHE A 110 -2.17 1.32 -18.94
C PHE A 110 -3.22 2.43 -18.88
N GLY A 111 -4.43 2.12 -19.35
CA GLY A 111 -5.60 2.99 -19.13
C GLY A 111 -6.10 2.93 -17.69
N LEU A 112 -6.83 3.95 -17.23
CA LEU A 112 -7.38 4.01 -15.87
C LEU A 112 -8.26 2.80 -15.50
N ASP A 113 -8.91 2.18 -16.50
CA ASP A 113 -9.80 1.04 -16.32
C ASP A 113 -9.12 -0.31 -16.57
N ASP A 114 -7.83 -0.35 -16.93
CA ASP A 114 -7.10 -1.58 -17.23
C ASP A 114 -6.55 -2.26 -15.96
N VAL A 115 -7.48 -2.61 -15.07
CA VAL A 115 -7.18 -3.30 -13.82
C VAL A 115 -6.54 -4.67 -14.08
N VAL A 116 -6.98 -5.35 -15.14
CA VAL A 116 -6.49 -6.70 -15.50
C VAL A 116 -5.03 -6.65 -15.94
N GLY A 117 -4.66 -5.68 -16.79
CA GLY A 117 -3.28 -5.48 -17.24
C GLY A 117 -2.35 -5.14 -16.08
N VAL A 118 -2.77 -4.23 -15.20
CA VAL A 118 -2.03 -3.86 -13.99
C VAL A 118 -1.84 -5.06 -13.06
N ALA A 119 -2.90 -5.84 -12.79
CA ALA A 119 -2.83 -7.02 -11.95
C ALA A 119 -1.90 -8.09 -12.55
N ALA A 120 -1.95 -8.31 -13.87
CA ALA A 120 -1.07 -9.25 -14.56
C ALA A 120 0.40 -8.84 -14.46
N LEU A 121 0.70 -7.53 -14.59
CA LEU A 121 2.04 -7.01 -14.37
C LEU A 121 2.52 -7.28 -12.94
N ILE A 122 1.69 -7.00 -11.93
CA ILE A 122 2.03 -7.23 -10.52
C ILE A 122 2.32 -8.71 -10.27
N MET A 123 1.46 -9.62 -10.74
CA MET A 123 1.66 -11.06 -10.56
C MET A 123 2.92 -11.58 -11.27
N LYS A 124 3.26 -11.01 -12.44
CA LYS A 124 4.48 -11.35 -13.17
C LYS A 124 5.73 -10.88 -12.43
N GLN A 125 5.68 -9.68 -11.86
CA GLN A 125 6.82 -9.07 -11.15
C GLN A 125 7.04 -9.67 -9.77
N PHE A 126 5.96 -10.05 -9.09
CA PHE A 126 5.95 -10.59 -7.72
C PHE A 126 5.24 -11.95 -7.71
N PRO A 127 5.90 -13.02 -8.19
CA PRO A 127 5.33 -14.35 -8.13
C PRO A 127 5.13 -14.78 -6.67
N ARG A 128 4.07 -15.53 -6.42
CA ARG A 128 3.80 -16.08 -5.07
C ARG A 128 4.94 -16.97 -4.61
N SER A 129 5.27 -16.90 -3.33
CA SER A 129 6.19 -17.84 -2.72
C SER A 129 5.59 -19.26 -2.78
N THR A 130 6.28 -20.17 -3.45
CA THR A 130 5.83 -21.57 -3.57
C THR A 130 5.97 -22.36 -2.28
N SER A 131 6.62 -21.82 -1.24
CA SER A 131 6.93 -22.59 -0.02
C SER A 131 5.70 -22.97 0.83
N ARG A 132 4.53 -22.38 0.57
CA ARG A 132 3.30 -22.66 1.33
C ARG A 132 2.35 -23.64 0.64
N ALA A 133 2.56 -23.95 -0.64
CA ALA A 133 1.68 -24.85 -1.39
C ALA A 133 1.86 -26.33 -0.99
N GLU A 134 3.02 -26.71 -0.43
CA GLU A 134 3.34 -28.11 -0.11
C GLU A 134 3.04 -28.53 1.33
N GLN A 135 2.76 -27.58 2.26
CA GLN A 135 2.48 -27.91 3.67
C GLN A 135 0.99 -28.07 4.02
N GLY A 136 0.10 -28.11 3.01
CA GLY A 136 -1.35 -28.24 3.21
C GLY A 136 -1.93 -29.63 2.88
N LEU A 137 -1.09 -30.62 2.57
CA LEU A 137 -1.53 -31.94 2.10
C LEU A 137 -1.06 -33.09 3.01
N GLU A 138 -0.92 -32.86 4.31
CA GLU A 138 -0.78 -33.93 5.30
C GLU A 138 -1.56 -33.58 6.58
N THR A 139 -2.87 -33.88 6.62
CA THR A 139 -3.64 -34.31 7.80
C THR A 139 -4.96 -34.92 7.36
#